data_AF-A0A2H6N1B9-F1
#
_entry.id   AF-A0A2H6N1B9-F1
#
_cell.length_a   1.000
_cell.length_b   1.000
_cell.length_c   1.000
_cell.angle_alpha   90.00
_cell.angle_beta   90.00
_cell.angle_gamma   90.00
#
_symmetry.space_group_name_H-M   'P 1'
#
loop_
_entity.id
_entity.type
_entity.pdbx_description
1 polymer ?
#
loop_
_entity_poly.entity_id
_entity_poly.type
_entity_poly.pdbx_seq_one_letter_code
_entity_poly.pdbx_strand_id
1 'polypeptide(L)'
;MAKAKIVVVGAGLIGLSTAVYISDSITNCSVSVMADRFSPHTTSDVAAGMLIPHLYSGTSVDQQKQWFRETFDHLLSICNSPEASEAGIHLVSGWQIFKDIPEEEMPFWSDVVLAFRSMTEKELKKFPQYKYGQAFTTLKCDCPSYLIWLEKRHNVAFTSAPASGSKLVTIITSRIKENFNA
;
A
#
# COMPACT_ATOMS: atom_id res chain seq x y z
N MET A 1 13.00 -28.25 -16.54
CA MET A 1 11.53 -28.08 -16.38
C MET A 1 11.10 -26.83 -17.14
N ALA A 2 9.89 -26.79 -17.70
CA ALA A 2 9.41 -25.62 -18.45
C ALA A 2 9.25 -24.40 -17.53
N LYS A 3 9.66 -23.21 -18.01
CA LYS A 3 9.53 -21.94 -17.30
C LYS A 3 8.04 -21.55 -17.21
N ALA A 4 7.52 -21.37 -16.00
CA ALA A 4 6.13 -20.94 -15.80
C ALA A 4 5.92 -19.53 -16.37
N LYS A 5 4.82 -19.27 -17.07
CA LYS A 5 4.47 -17.94 -17.59
C LYS A 5 3.28 -17.39 -16.81
N ILE A 6 3.49 -16.27 -16.12
CA ILE A 6 2.52 -15.64 -15.23
C ILE A 6 2.16 -14.27 -15.80
N VAL A 7 0.86 -13.98 -15.88
CA VAL A 7 0.36 -12.65 -16.21
C VAL A 7 -0.37 -12.07 -15.02
N VAL A 8 0.08 -10.93 -14.53
CA VAL A 8 -0.63 -10.12 -13.54
C VAL A 8 -1.47 -9.10 -14.28
N VAL A 9 -2.77 -9.01 -13.95
CA VAL A 9 -3.68 -8.05 -14.57
C VAL A 9 -3.82 -6.82 -13.68
N GLY A 10 -3.47 -5.66 -14.23
CA GLY A 10 -3.50 -4.36 -13.57
C GLY A 10 -2.11 -3.84 -13.22
N ALA A 11 -1.87 -2.55 -13.51
CA ALA A 11 -0.60 -1.85 -13.25
C ALA A 11 -0.72 -0.78 -12.15
N GLY A 12 -1.71 -0.90 -11.27
CA GLY A 12 -1.77 -0.13 -10.02
C GLY A 12 -0.86 -0.73 -8.94
N LEU A 13 -0.86 -0.10 -7.75
CA LEU A 13 0.02 -0.46 -6.63
C LEU A 13 0.03 -1.95 -6.33
N ILE A 14 -1.15 -2.57 -6.23
CA ILE A 14 -1.31 -4.00 -5.92
C ILE A 14 -0.80 -4.89 -7.05
N GLY A 15 -1.06 -4.52 -8.31
CA GLY A 15 -0.64 -5.32 -9.47
C GLY A 15 0.88 -5.33 -9.63
N LEU A 16 1.51 -4.15 -9.55
CA LEU A 16 2.96 -4.02 -9.66
C LEU A 16 3.69 -4.68 -8.47
N SER A 17 3.24 -4.45 -7.23
CA SER A 17 3.86 -5.07 -6.06
C SER A 17 3.75 -6.60 -6.10
N THR A 18 2.61 -7.13 -6.55
CA THR A 18 2.42 -8.57 -6.76
C THR A 18 3.35 -9.11 -7.84
N ALA A 19 3.48 -8.42 -8.98
CA ALA A 19 4.35 -8.85 -10.07
C ALA A 19 5.82 -8.92 -9.64
N VAL A 20 6.29 -7.89 -8.92
CA VAL A 20 7.63 -7.84 -8.33
C VAL A 20 7.82 -8.97 -7.32
N TYR A 21 6.88 -9.14 -6.37
CA TYR A 21 6.99 -10.18 -5.35
C TYR A 21 7.06 -11.59 -5.94
N ILE A 22 6.23 -11.90 -6.95
CA ILE A 22 6.25 -13.19 -7.64
C ILE A 22 7.59 -13.40 -8.35
N SER A 23 8.08 -12.37 -9.05
CA SER A 23 9.34 -12.41 -9.77
C SER A 23 10.53 -12.68 -8.84
N ASP A 24 10.52 -12.07 -7.65
CA ASP A 24 11.57 -12.22 -6.65
C ASP A 24 11.47 -13.55 -5.88
N SER A 25 10.25 -14.05 -5.66
CA SER A 25 10.01 -15.20 -4.77
C SER A 25 9.94 -16.55 -5.49
N ILE A 26 9.55 -16.58 -6.78
CA ILE A 26 9.34 -17.82 -7.53
C ILE A 26 10.45 -18.02 -8.56
N THR A 27 11.30 -19.02 -8.32
CA THR A 27 12.33 -19.43 -9.28
C THR A 27 11.71 -20.07 -10.54
N ASN A 28 12.38 -19.91 -11.68
CA ASN A 28 11.95 -20.49 -12.97
C ASN A 28 10.55 -20.05 -13.46
N CYS A 29 10.18 -18.78 -13.21
CA CYS A 29 8.99 -18.15 -13.80
C CYS A 29 9.33 -16.93 -14.68
N SER A 30 8.40 -16.55 -15.55
CA SER A 30 8.41 -15.33 -16.35
C SER A 30 7.16 -14.55 -16.01
N VAL A 31 7.32 -13.36 -15.42
CA VAL A 31 6.19 -12.51 -15.03
C VAL A 31 5.99 -11.41 -16.06
N SER A 32 4.74 -11.16 -16.40
CA SER A 32 4.35 -10.01 -17.20
C SER A 32 3.14 -9.30 -16.57
N VAL A 33 3.08 -7.99 -16.74
CA VAL A 33 1.93 -7.17 -16.32
C VAL A 33 1.15 -6.77 -17.57
N MET A 34 -0.17 -6.94 -17.49
CA MET A 34 -1.11 -6.56 -18.51
C MET A 34 -2.13 -5.59 -17.93
N ALA A 35 -2.25 -4.40 -18.52
CA ALA A 35 -3.20 -3.40 -18.07
C ALA A 35 -3.72 -2.56 -19.23
N ASP A 36 -4.89 -1.95 -19.03
CA ASP A 36 -5.46 -0.93 -19.90
C ASP A 36 -4.87 0.46 -19.61
N ARG A 37 -4.42 0.69 -18.36
CA ARG A 37 -3.80 1.93 -17.88
C ARG A 37 -2.57 1.63 -17.04
N PHE A 38 -1.56 2.48 -17.19
CA PHE A 38 -0.33 2.51 -16.39
C PHE A 38 -0.24 3.87 -15.68
N SER A 39 0.77 4.07 -14.82
CA SER A 39 1.04 5.40 -14.26
C SER A 39 1.26 6.41 -15.41
N PRO A 40 0.72 7.64 -15.35
CA PRO A 40 0.06 8.29 -14.21
C PRO A 40 -1.48 8.20 -14.22
N HIS A 41 -2.06 7.11 -14.75
CA HIS A 41 -3.49 6.99 -15.04
C HIS A 41 -4.21 5.87 -14.27
N THR A 42 -3.67 5.45 -13.14
CA THR A 42 -4.27 4.46 -12.23
C THR A 42 -4.93 5.15 -11.03
N THR A 43 -5.81 4.45 -10.31
CA THR A 43 -6.34 4.93 -9.02
C THR A 43 -5.23 5.16 -7.99
N SER A 44 -4.14 4.41 -8.09
CA SER A 44 -3.00 4.57 -7.18
C SER A 44 -2.29 5.91 -7.37
N ASP A 45 -2.25 6.46 -8.59
CA ASP A 45 -1.59 7.74 -8.87
C ASP A 45 -2.25 8.95 -8.16
N VAL A 46 -3.54 8.83 -7.84
CA VAL A 46 -4.31 9.89 -7.17
C VAL A 46 -4.48 9.65 -5.66
N ALA A 47 -3.91 8.56 -5.13
CA ALA A 47 -4.01 8.24 -3.72
C ALA A 47 -3.20 9.21 -2.85
N ALA A 48 -3.72 9.55 -1.66
CA ALA A 48 -3.02 10.42 -0.71
C ALA A 48 -1.71 9.81 -0.18
N GLY A 49 -1.60 8.47 -0.17
CA GLY A 49 -0.37 7.74 0.13
C GLY A 49 -0.07 7.53 1.61
N MET A 50 -0.90 8.02 2.53
CA MET A 50 -0.70 7.81 3.97
C MET A 50 -0.97 6.36 4.36
N LEU A 51 -0.01 5.73 5.03
CA LEU A 51 -0.15 4.37 5.53
C LEU A 51 -0.87 4.37 6.88
N ILE A 52 -2.20 4.37 6.83
CA ILE A 52 -3.09 4.25 8.00
C ILE A 52 -4.16 3.23 7.63
N PRO A 53 -4.28 2.10 8.35
CA PRO A 53 -5.17 1.03 7.93
C PRO A 53 -6.59 1.32 8.43
N HIS A 54 -7.56 1.02 7.58
CA HIS A 54 -8.98 0.95 7.96
C HIS A 54 -9.33 -0.47 8.37
N LEU A 55 -10.38 -0.60 9.18
CA LEU A 55 -10.94 -1.90 9.51
C LEU A 55 -11.86 -2.37 8.37
N TYR A 56 -11.58 -3.55 7.83
CA TYR A 56 -12.36 -4.17 6.78
C TYR A 56 -13.22 -5.30 7.31
N SER A 57 -14.46 -5.38 6.82
CA SER A 57 -15.34 -6.51 7.13
C SER A 57 -14.88 -7.79 6.40
N GLY A 58 -15.17 -8.96 6.95
CA GLY A 58 -14.88 -10.25 6.31
C GLY A 58 -13.43 -10.73 6.39
N THR A 59 -12.53 -9.98 7.04
CA THR A 59 -11.16 -10.41 7.36
C THR A 59 -10.90 -10.23 8.85
N SER A 60 -10.25 -11.17 9.53
CA SER A 60 -9.97 -11.03 10.97
C SER A 60 -9.02 -9.86 11.24
N VAL A 61 -9.16 -9.24 12.41
CA VAL A 61 -8.29 -8.14 12.84
C VAL A 61 -6.82 -8.58 12.84
N ASP A 62 -6.52 -9.79 13.30
CA ASP A 62 -5.15 -10.33 13.32
C ASP A 62 -4.54 -10.41 11.93
N GLN A 63 -5.31 -10.85 10.92
CA GLN A 63 -4.83 -10.94 9.55
C GLN A 63 -4.60 -9.54 8.95
N GLN A 64 -5.51 -8.60 9.19
CA GLN A 64 -5.36 -7.21 8.75
C GLN A 64 -4.14 -6.54 9.39
N LYS A 65 -3.93 -6.78 10.70
CA LYS A 65 -2.76 -6.32 11.44
C LYS A 65 -1.47 -6.90 10.89
N GLN A 66 -1.46 -8.19 10.56
CA GLN A 66 -0.30 -8.86 9.98
C GLN A 66 0.08 -8.24 8.63
N TRP A 67 -0.90 -8.07 7.72
CA TRP A 67 -0.64 -7.41 6.43
C TRP A 67 -0.14 -5.97 6.60
N PHE A 68 -0.70 -5.24 7.55
CA PHE A 68 -0.25 -3.90 7.86
C PHE A 68 1.20 -3.88 8.35
N ARG A 69 1.55 -4.78 9.28
CA ARG A 69 2.92 -4.91 9.81
C ARG A 69 3.92 -5.26 8.72
N GLU A 70 3.62 -6.27 7.90
CA GLU A 70 4.49 -6.66 6.78
C GLU A 70 4.69 -5.52 5.77
N THR A 71 3.62 -4.78 5.46
CA THR A 71 3.69 -3.61 4.58
C THR A 71 4.51 -2.49 5.21
N PHE A 72 4.30 -2.21 6.50
CA PHE A 72 5.01 -1.18 7.24
C PHE A 72 6.51 -1.48 7.29
N ASP A 73 6.89 -2.71 7.65
CA ASP A 73 8.28 -3.14 7.75
C ASP A 73 8.98 -3.07 6.39
N HIS A 74 8.30 -3.51 5.32
CA HIS A 74 8.82 -3.42 3.94
C HIS A 74 9.07 -1.97 3.53
N LEU A 75 8.08 -1.09 3.69
CA LEU A 75 8.22 0.32 3.30
C LEU A 75 9.22 1.06 4.21
N LEU A 76 9.30 0.72 5.50
CA LEU A 76 10.30 1.26 6.40
C LEU A 76 11.71 0.86 5.97
N SER A 77 11.90 -0.37 5.49
CA SER A 77 13.19 -0.82 4.95
C SER A 77 13.62 0.00 3.73
N ILE A 78 12.68 0.31 2.82
CA ILE A 78 12.92 1.18 1.66
C ILE A 78 13.23 2.61 2.12
N CYS A 79 12.46 3.13 3.08
CA CYS A 79 12.65 4.47 3.65
C CYS A 79 14.04 4.65 4.27
N ASN A 80 14.62 3.58 4.81
CA ASN A 80 15.96 3.58 5.41
C ASN A 80 17.08 3.25 4.40
N SER A 81 16.74 3.11 3.12
CA SER A 81 17.70 2.81 2.05
C SER A 81 18.05 4.06 1.23
N PRO A 82 19.14 4.02 0.42
CA PRO A 82 19.44 5.10 -0.53
C PRO A 82 18.35 5.32 -1.60
N GLU A 83 17.46 4.34 -1.80
CA GLU A 83 16.41 4.36 -2.82
C GLU A 83 15.14 5.10 -2.34
N ALA A 84 15.05 5.50 -1.06
CA ALA A 84 13.87 6.09 -0.46
C ALA A 84 13.29 7.27 -1.27
N SER A 85 14.17 8.15 -1.76
CA SER A 85 13.79 9.32 -2.55
C SER A 85 13.22 8.94 -3.92
N GLU A 86 13.85 7.97 -4.61
CA GLU A 86 13.36 7.51 -5.91
C GLU A 86 12.04 6.74 -5.77
N ALA A 87 11.92 5.93 -4.74
CA ALA A 87 10.71 5.18 -4.42
C ALA A 87 9.58 6.07 -3.85
N GLY A 88 9.86 7.32 -3.49
CA GLY A 88 8.88 8.23 -2.90
C GLY A 88 8.34 7.77 -1.55
N ILE A 89 9.17 7.14 -0.72
CA ILE A 89 8.78 6.65 0.59
C ILE A 89 9.39 7.53 1.68
N HIS A 90 8.54 8.06 2.56
CA HIS A 90 8.94 9.02 3.59
C HIS A 90 8.28 8.73 4.93
N LEU A 91 8.99 8.98 6.04
CA LEU A 91 8.39 9.04 7.36
C LEU A 91 7.66 10.38 7.54
N VAL A 92 6.45 10.32 8.10
CA VAL A 92 5.61 11.49 8.38
C VAL A 92 5.05 11.36 9.78
N SER A 93 5.30 12.38 10.60
CA SER A 93 4.72 12.53 11.94
C SER A 93 3.50 13.44 11.88
N GLY A 94 2.45 13.08 12.61
CA GLY A 94 1.23 13.87 12.61
C GLY A 94 0.28 13.52 13.74
N TRP A 95 -0.92 14.08 13.63
CA TRP A 95 -2.03 13.85 14.55
C TRP A 95 -3.24 13.33 13.79
N GLN A 96 -3.92 12.35 14.35
CA GLN A 96 -5.28 11.99 13.99
C GLN A 96 -6.21 12.55 15.07
N ILE A 97 -7.10 13.47 14.70
CA ILE A 97 -7.98 14.20 15.64
C ILE A 97 -9.43 13.75 15.50
N PHE A 98 -10.15 13.70 16.62
CA PHE A 98 -11.51 13.18 16.70
C PHE A 98 -12.42 14.17 17.41
N LYS A 99 -13.64 14.35 16.88
CA LYS A 99 -14.64 15.25 17.47
C LYS A 99 -15.04 14.79 18.88
N ASP A 100 -15.13 13.48 19.07
CA ASP A 100 -15.44 12.81 20.32
C ASP A 100 -14.38 11.76 20.64
N ILE A 101 -14.37 11.27 21.89
CA ILE A 101 -13.46 10.20 22.31
C ILE A 101 -13.94 8.90 21.66
N PRO A 102 -13.10 8.21 20.86
CA PRO A 102 -13.48 6.95 20.22
C PRO A 102 -13.70 5.84 21.26
N GLU A 103 -14.58 4.88 20.97
CA GLU A 103 -14.82 3.72 21.84
C GLU A 103 -13.55 2.88 22.07
N GLU A 104 -12.73 2.75 21.02
CA GLU A 104 -11.42 2.13 21.08
C GLU A 104 -10.34 3.21 20.94
N GLU A 105 -9.73 3.58 22.07
CA GLU A 105 -8.64 4.56 22.11
C GLU A 105 -7.32 4.03 21.52
N MET A 106 -7.14 2.70 21.54
CA MET A 106 -5.94 2.01 21.08
C MET A 106 -6.28 1.18 19.84
N PRO A 107 -6.16 1.73 18.63
CA PRO A 107 -6.51 0.98 17.43
C PRO A 107 -5.59 -0.24 17.26
N PHE A 108 -6.08 -1.30 16.61
CA PHE A 108 -5.38 -2.58 16.48
C PHE A 108 -3.95 -2.50 15.92
N TRP A 109 -3.60 -1.41 15.23
CA TRP A 109 -2.33 -1.15 14.57
C TRP A 109 -1.40 -0.20 15.34
N SER A 110 -1.78 0.27 16.53
CA SER A 110 -1.03 1.27 17.31
C SER A 110 0.40 0.84 17.67
N ASP A 111 0.63 -0.47 17.82
CA ASP A 111 1.92 -1.10 18.14
C ASP A 111 2.77 -1.43 16.90
N VAL A 112 2.28 -1.10 15.70
CA VAL A 112 3.01 -1.27 14.44
C VAL A 112 3.65 0.06 14.03
N VAL A 113 2.91 1.16 14.16
CA VAL A 113 3.42 2.50 13.86
C VAL A 113 4.40 3.00 14.93
N LEU A 114 5.15 4.05 14.61
CA LEU A 114 6.19 4.57 15.50
C LEU A 114 5.63 5.62 16.46
N ALA A 115 6.07 5.55 17.72
CA ALA A 115 5.80 6.54 18.76
C ALA A 115 4.30 6.87 18.96
N PHE A 116 3.42 5.87 18.83
CA PHE A 116 1.98 6.04 19.06
C PHE A 116 1.70 6.45 20.51
N ARG A 117 0.85 7.45 20.68
CA ARG A 117 0.32 7.91 21.97
C ARG A 117 -0.92 8.77 21.78
N SER A 118 -1.68 8.99 22.84
CA SER A 118 -2.66 10.08 22.87
C SER A 118 -1.97 11.45 22.83
N MET A 119 -2.66 12.44 22.29
CA MET A 119 -2.22 13.83 22.31
C MET A 119 -2.25 14.38 23.74
N THR A 120 -1.27 15.21 24.06
CA THR A 120 -1.28 15.97 25.31
C THR A 120 -2.32 17.09 25.25
N GLU A 121 -2.76 17.58 26.41
CA GLU A 121 -3.68 18.74 26.47
C GLU A 121 -3.15 19.96 25.71
N LYS A 122 -1.83 20.20 25.74
CA LYS A 122 -1.19 21.32 25.03
C LYS A 122 -1.28 21.16 23.51
N GLU A 123 -1.16 19.94 23.01
CA GLU A 123 -1.32 19.65 21.58
C GLU A 123 -2.79 19.75 21.17
N LEU A 124 -3.71 19.22 21.97
CA LEU A 124 -5.15 19.23 21.67
C LEU A 124 -5.73 20.65 21.67
N LYS A 125 -5.20 21.57 22.50
CA LYS A 125 -5.58 23.00 22.51
C LYS A 125 -5.41 23.70 21.15
N LYS A 126 -4.61 23.14 20.23
CA LYS A 126 -4.47 23.65 18.85
C LYS A 126 -5.72 23.38 18.00
N PHE A 127 -6.59 22.46 18.43
CA PHE A 127 -7.77 21.99 17.72
C PHE A 127 -9.01 22.13 18.62
N PRO A 128 -9.49 23.35 18.91
CA PRO A 128 -10.47 23.61 19.96
C PRO A 128 -11.85 22.96 19.74
N GLN A 129 -12.14 22.49 18.53
CA GLN A 129 -13.40 21.80 18.18
C GLN A 129 -13.32 20.28 18.37
N TYR A 130 -12.17 19.74 18.80
CA TYR A 130 -11.89 18.31 18.88
C TYR A 130 -11.62 17.93 20.34
N LYS A 131 -12.16 16.78 20.76
CA LYS A 131 -12.09 16.31 22.15
C LYS A 131 -11.00 15.28 22.39
N TYR A 132 -10.50 14.65 21.32
CA TYR A 132 -9.48 13.62 21.41
C TYR A 132 -8.54 13.67 20.22
N GLY A 133 -7.34 13.15 20.38
CA GLY A 133 -6.43 12.94 19.27
C GLY A 133 -5.30 11.99 19.64
N GLN A 134 -4.72 11.40 18.60
CA GLN A 134 -3.60 10.48 18.68
C GLN A 134 -2.42 11.08 17.90
N ALA A 135 -1.21 10.90 18.42
CA ALA A 135 0.03 11.31 17.78
C ALA A 135 0.85 10.06 17.45
N PHE A 136 1.37 10.00 16.24
CA PHE A 136 2.24 8.90 15.79
C PHE A 136 3.04 9.32 14.56
N THR A 137 4.06 8.53 14.26
CA THR A 137 4.82 8.60 13.01
C THR A 137 4.50 7.37 12.17
N THR A 138 4.10 7.60 10.93
CA THR A 138 3.84 6.54 9.94
C THR A 138 4.60 6.82 8.64
N LEU A 139 4.39 6.00 7.62
CA LEU A 139 4.95 6.16 6.29
C LEU A 139 3.95 6.81 5.34
N LYS A 140 4.47 7.63 4.42
CA LYS A 140 3.78 8.13 3.25
C LYS A 140 4.46 7.56 2.00
N CYS A 141 3.64 7.04 1.10
CA CYS A 141 4.04 6.54 -0.21
C CYS A 141 3.53 7.49 -1.28
N ASP A 142 4.45 8.20 -1.94
CA ASP A 142 4.16 8.99 -3.14
C ASP A 142 3.94 8.02 -4.30
N CYS A 143 2.69 7.59 -4.43
CA CYS A 143 2.31 6.47 -5.29
C CYS A 143 2.81 6.62 -6.74
N PRO A 144 2.74 7.79 -7.42
CA PRO A 144 3.32 7.92 -8.76
C PRO A 144 4.81 7.56 -8.82
N SER A 145 5.62 8.05 -7.89
CA SER A 145 7.05 7.72 -7.80
C SER A 145 7.25 6.24 -7.49
N TYR A 146 6.47 5.69 -6.56
CA TYR A 146 6.58 4.29 -6.16
C TYR A 146 6.20 3.32 -7.28
N LEU A 147 5.17 3.64 -8.08
CA LEU A 147 4.77 2.85 -9.25
C LEU A 147 5.88 2.83 -10.29
N ILE A 148 6.44 3.99 -10.64
CA ILE A 148 7.58 4.10 -11.58
C ILE A 148 8.79 3.32 -11.04
N TRP A 149 9.06 3.39 -9.74
CA TRP A 149 10.15 2.65 -9.11
C TRP A 149 9.93 1.13 -9.17
N LEU A 150 8.69 0.65 -8.95
CA LEU A 150 8.34 -0.76 -9.10
C LEU A 150 8.46 -1.23 -10.57
N GLU A 151 8.09 -0.39 -11.53
CA GLU A 151 8.21 -0.71 -12.97
C GLU A 151 9.67 -0.88 -13.41
N LYS A 152 10.60 -0.15 -12.78
CA LYS A 152 12.04 -0.27 -13.06
C LYS A 152 12.67 -1.53 -12.47
N ARG A 153 12.02 -2.23 -11.53
CA ARG A 153 12.58 -3.45 -10.94
C ARG A 153 12.72 -4.53 -11.99
N HIS A 154 13.94 -5.07 -12.08
CA HIS A 154 14.32 -6.06 -13.08
C HIS A 154 13.41 -7.31 -13.01
N ASN A 155 13.11 -7.90 -14.18
CA ASN A 155 12.39 -9.17 -14.40
C ASN A 155 10.85 -9.12 -14.56
N VAL A 156 10.22 -7.94 -14.64
CA VAL A 156 8.80 -7.81 -15.02
C VAL A 156 8.68 -7.25 -16.43
N ALA A 157 8.00 -7.98 -17.33
CA ALA A 157 7.70 -7.48 -18.68
C ALA A 157 6.35 -6.76 -18.72
N PHE A 158 6.25 -5.64 -19.42
CA PHE A 158 5.02 -4.85 -19.52
C PHE A 158 4.40 -4.99 -20.91
N THR A 159 3.11 -5.30 -20.97
CA THR A 159 2.39 -5.45 -22.24
C THR A 159 1.03 -4.77 -22.17
N SER A 160 0.62 -4.13 -23.26
CA SER A 160 -0.77 -3.72 -23.43
C SER A 160 -1.65 -4.95 -23.66
N ALA A 161 -2.91 -4.88 -23.25
CA ALA A 161 -3.85 -5.99 -23.40
C ALA A 161 -3.97 -6.43 -24.88
N PRO A 162 -3.67 -7.69 -25.24
CA PRO A 162 -3.82 -8.20 -26.60
C PRO A 162 -5.29 -8.51 -26.90
N ALA A 163 -5.63 -8.51 -28.20
CA ALA A 163 -6.86 -9.16 -28.67
C ALA A 163 -6.79 -10.67 -28.39
N SER A 164 -7.90 -11.26 -27.94
CA SER A 164 -8.00 -12.58 -27.30
C SER A 164 -7.25 -13.73 -28.00
N GLY A 165 -6.64 -14.67 -27.23
CA GLY A 165 -6.27 -15.98 -27.80
C GLY A 165 -5.22 -16.88 -27.13
N SER A 166 -4.63 -16.57 -25.97
CA SER A 166 -3.57 -17.41 -25.38
C SER A 166 -3.94 -18.01 -24.02
N LYS A 167 -3.58 -19.29 -23.81
CA LYS A 167 -3.65 -19.97 -22.50
C LYS A 167 -2.62 -19.35 -21.57
N LEU A 168 -3.06 -18.50 -20.66
CA LEU A 168 -2.23 -17.80 -19.67
C LEU A 168 -2.77 -18.11 -18.27
N VAL A 169 -1.88 -18.30 -17.30
CA VAL A 169 -2.26 -18.26 -15.89
C VAL A 169 -2.39 -16.79 -15.53
N THR A 170 -3.64 -16.33 -15.45
CA THR A 170 -3.99 -14.95 -15.11
C THR A 170 -4.16 -14.83 -13.61
N ILE A 171 -3.32 -14.03 -12.97
CA ILE A 171 -3.51 -13.61 -11.59
C ILE A 171 -4.27 -12.29 -11.63
N ILE A 172 -5.57 -12.36 -11.32
CA ILE A 172 -6.38 -11.17 -11.08
C ILE A 172 -6.22 -10.83 -9.60
N THR A 173 -5.50 -9.75 -9.31
CA THR A 173 -5.43 -9.19 -7.96
C THR A 173 -6.71 -8.40 -7.68
N SER A 174 -7.84 -9.10 -7.50
CA SER A 174 -9.06 -8.47 -6.98
C SER A 174 -9.26 -8.87 -5.54
N ARG A 175 -9.33 -7.89 -4.63
CA ARG A 175 -10.43 -7.74 -3.67
C ARG A 175 -10.25 -6.49 -2.80
N ILE A 176 -10.52 -5.34 -3.39
CA ILE A 176 -11.28 -4.27 -2.71
C ILE A 176 -12.28 -3.74 -3.75
N LYS A 177 -13.46 -4.37 -3.82
CA LYS A 177 -14.66 -3.71 -4.32
C LYS A 177 -15.44 -3.32 -3.08
N GLU A 178 -15.21 -2.11 -2.58
CA GLU A 178 -16.19 -1.45 -1.73
C GLU A 178 -16.45 -0.06 -2.29
N ASN A 179 -17.73 0.25 -2.42
CA ASN A 179 -18.28 1.41 -3.09
C ASN A 179 -17.83 2.70 -2.40
N PHE A 180 -16.96 3.46 -3.04
CA PHE A 180 -16.88 4.90 -2.78
C PHE A 180 -18.07 5.56 -3.46
N ASN A 181 -19.20 5.64 -2.75
CA ASN A 181 -20.18 6.69 -3.02
C ASN A 181 -19.82 7.89 -2.14
N ALA A 182 -19.79 9.04 -2.80
CA ALA A 182 -19.39 10.35 -2.34
C ALA A 182 -20.10 10.87 -1.09
#